data_AF-A0A975DIS8-F1
#
_entry.id   AF-A0A975DIS8-F1
#
_cell.length_a   1.000
_cell.length_b   1.000
_cell.length_c   1.000
_cell.angle_alpha   90.00
_cell.angle_beta   90.00
_cell.angle_gamma   90.00
#
_symmetry.space_group_name_H-M   'P 1'
#
loop_
_entity.id
_entity.type
_entity.pdbx_description
1 polymer ?
#
loop_
_entity_poly.entity_id
_entity_poly.type
_entity_poly.pdbx_seq_one_letter_code
_entity_poly.pdbx_strand_id
1 'polypeptide(L)'
;MDKRHHASKILPVVVATTVVFFAMLHLPFYFLRAYLGFVALVTLYAYKLGDKDTAFIGFLAFVPFFLEVLIFNLGLISLTSSDEDRLMQNTIIFGVQFVISLIALIPMVMRVELQQKIWKDYQPQLTLADTVFPWALLFSTIKVFCALIENYLRNGLGYKVQFFFSTYDITGYLMLSISASILGYMLYESHCEHKYKILPSLKPKGSR
;
A
#
# COMPACT_ATOMS: atom_id res chain seq x y z
N MET A 1 -22.42 20.66 -9.66
CA MET A 1 -21.41 21.12 -8.68
C MET A 1 -20.05 20.88 -9.30
N ASP A 2 -19.23 21.92 -9.43
CA ASP A 2 -18.04 21.92 -10.30
C ASP A 2 -16.98 20.91 -9.80
N LYS A 3 -16.60 19.94 -10.65
CA LYS A 3 -15.56 18.93 -10.35
C LYS A 3 -14.23 19.58 -9.89
N ARG A 4 -14.01 20.86 -10.26
CA ARG A 4 -12.86 21.67 -9.81
C ARG A 4 -12.82 21.92 -8.30
N HIS A 5 -13.95 22.00 -7.61
CA HIS A 5 -13.97 22.25 -6.16
C HIS A 5 -13.70 21.00 -5.30
N HIS A 6 -13.95 19.80 -5.83
CA HIS A 6 -13.52 18.56 -5.18
C HIS A 6 -12.01 18.38 -5.31
N ALA A 7 -11.46 18.61 -6.52
CA ALA A 7 -10.03 18.52 -6.81
C ALA A 7 -9.15 19.38 -5.88
N SER A 8 -9.62 20.59 -5.49
CA SER A 8 -8.86 21.48 -4.60
C SER A 8 -8.80 21.01 -3.14
N LYS A 9 -9.65 20.06 -2.72
CA LYS A 9 -9.67 19.48 -1.36
C LYS A 9 -8.99 18.12 -1.27
N ILE A 10 -8.69 17.48 -2.41
CA ILE A 10 -7.95 16.21 -2.49
C ILE A 10 -6.51 16.42 -2.05
N LEU A 11 -5.85 17.41 -2.66
CA LEU A 11 -4.42 17.65 -2.48
C LEU A 11 -4.06 17.93 -1.00
N PRO A 12 -4.79 18.77 -0.24
CA PRO A 12 -4.47 19.00 1.16
C PRO A 12 -4.64 17.75 2.04
N VAL A 13 -5.64 16.91 1.79
CA VAL A 13 -5.88 15.68 2.58
C VAL A 13 -4.82 14.63 2.30
N VAL A 14 -4.48 14.43 1.02
CA VAL A 14 -3.42 13.51 0.60
C VAL A 14 -2.06 14.00 1.13
N VAL A 15 -1.78 15.30 1.02
CA VAL A 15 -0.53 15.89 1.53
C VAL A 15 -0.48 15.79 3.05
N ALA A 16 -1.54 16.16 3.77
CA ALA A 16 -1.57 16.11 5.23
C ALA A 16 -1.41 14.68 5.76
N THR A 17 -2.12 13.71 5.17
CA THR A 17 -2.00 12.30 5.57
C THR A 17 -0.61 11.76 5.26
N THR A 18 -0.05 12.08 4.08
CA THR A 18 1.33 11.71 3.74
C THR A 18 2.32 12.32 4.73
N VAL A 19 2.18 13.60 5.07
CA VAL A 19 3.07 14.29 6.01
C VAL A 19 2.97 13.72 7.42
N VAL A 20 1.76 13.37 7.90
CA VAL A 20 1.58 12.77 9.23
C VAL A 20 2.25 11.40 9.30
N PHE A 21 2.05 10.54 8.31
CA PHE A 21 2.74 9.26 8.26
C PHE A 21 4.25 9.44 8.11
N PHE A 22 4.69 10.34 7.22
CA PHE A 22 6.12 10.59 7.00
C PHE A 22 6.80 11.21 8.24
N ALA A 23 6.12 12.02 9.04
CA ALA A 23 6.65 12.56 10.30
C ALA A 23 6.95 11.45 11.34
N MET A 24 6.34 10.27 11.19
CA MET A 24 6.58 9.11 12.05
C MET A 24 7.76 8.24 11.60
N LEU A 25 8.53 8.65 10.58
CA LEU A 25 9.71 7.93 10.07
C LEU A 25 10.72 7.54 11.16
N HIS A 26 10.90 8.38 12.16
CA HIS A 26 11.82 8.14 13.27
C HIS A 26 11.29 7.10 14.29
N LEU A 27 10.06 6.62 14.11
CA LEU A 27 9.35 5.70 14.99
C LEU A 27 8.81 4.50 14.18
N PRO A 28 9.68 3.65 13.61
CA PRO A 28 9.32 2.64 12.61
C PRO A 28 8.25 1.65 13.11
N PHE A 29 8.36 1.24 14.37
CA PHE A 29 7.40 0.34 15.01
C PHE A 29 6.00 0.96 15.15
N TYR A 30 5.92 2.24 15.54
CA TYR A 30 4.65 2.94 15.68
C TYR A 30 4.06 3.28 14.32
N PHE A 31 4.89 3.66 13.35
CA PHE A 31 4.48 3.90 11.97
C PHE A 31 3.75 2.67 11.42
N LEU A 32 4.38 1.49 11.47
CA LEU A 32 3.84 0.28 10.84
C LEU A 32 2.51 -0.14 11.48
N ARG A 33 2.40 -0.04 12.81
CA ARG A 33 1.15 -0.30 13.53
C ARG A 33 0.05 0.70 13.20
N ALA A 34 0.39 1.99 13.16
CA ALA A 34 -0.57 3.04 12.79
C ALA A 34 -1.05 2.85 11.35
N TYR A 35 -0.15 2.50 10.43
CA TYR A 35 -0.48 2.22 9.03
C TYR A 35 -1.44 1.02 8.92
N LEU A 36 -1.08 -0.12 9.52
CA LEU A 36 -1.92 -1.32 9.49
C LEU A 36 -3.29 -1.08 10.13
N GLY A 37 -3.32 -0.37 11.27
CA GLY A 37 -4.57 0.01 11.93
C GLY A 37 -5.43 0.93 11.07
N PHE A 38 -4.82 1.93 10.44
CA PHE A 38 -5.50 2.84 9.52
C PHE A 38 -6.09 2.10 8.32
N VAL A 39 -5.28 1.29 7.62
CA VAL A 39 -5.74 0.52 6.45
C VAL A 39 -6.85 -0.44 6.84
N ALA A 40 -6.73 -1.15 7.96
CA ALA A 40 -7.78 -2.03 8.46
C ALA A 40 -9.10 -1.28 8.73
N LEU A 41 -9.03 -0.11 9.37
CA LEU A 41 -10.20 0.74 9.61
C LEU A 41 -10.83 1.23 8.30
N VAL A 42 -10.02 1.65 7.33
CA VAL A 42 -10.48 2.08 6.01
C VAL A 42 -11.22 0.93 5.31
N THR A 43 -10.61 -0.25 5.26
CA THR A 43 -11.19 -1.44 4.63
C THR A 43 -12.53 -1.82 5.27
N LEU A 44 -12.58 -1.91 6.61
CA LEU A 44 -13.79 -2.27 7.34
C LEU A 44 -14.89 -1.22 7.17
N TYR A 45 -14.54 0.06 7.18
CA TYR A 45 -15.51 1.15 7.03
C TYR A 45 -16.04 1.24 5.60
N ALA A 46 -15.17 1.12 4.58
CA ALA A 46 -15.59 1.04 3.18
C ALA A 46 -16.55 -0.13 2.93
N TYR A 47 -16.22 -1.31 3.47
CA TYR A 47 -17.09 -2.48 3.37
C TYR A 47 -18.47 -2.22 4.00
N LYS A 48 -18.51 -1.58 5.16
CA LYS A 48 -19.76 -1.18 5.83
C LYS A 48 -20.58 -0.17 5.00
N LEU A 49 -19.93 0.74 4.28
CA LEU A 49 -20.58 1.70 3.39
C LEU A 49 -21.10 1.07 2.08
N GLY A 50 -20.73 -0.19 1.81
CA GLY A 50 -21.06 -0.92 0.58
C GLY A 50 -20.11 -0.63 -0.58
N ASP A 51 -18.98 0.02 -0.33
CA ASP A 51 -17.95 0.30 -1.33
C ASP A 51 -16.96 -0.86 -1.40
N LYS A 52 -17.22 -1.74 -2.35
CA LYS A 52 -16.44 -2.96 -2.57
C LYS A 52 -15.08 -2.68 -3.20
N ASP A 53 -14.93 -1.59 -3.97
CA ASP A 53 -13.65 -1.23 -4.60
C ASP A 53 -12.65 -0.77 -3.55
N THR A 54 -13.02 0.21 -2.72
CA THR A 54 -12.14 0.68 -1.64
C THR A 54 -11.86 -0.41 -0.62
N ALA A 55 -12.84 -1.23 -0.27
CA ALA A 55 -12.65 -2.35 0.65
C ALA A 55 -11.65 -3.38 0.09
N PHE A 56 -11.80 -3.79 -1.17
CA PHE A 56 -10.92 -4.77 -1.80
C PHE A 56 -9.49 -4.25 -1.96
N ILE A 57 -9.33 -3.01 -2.43
CA ILE A 57 -8.01 -2.38 -2.58
C ILE A 57 -7.35 -2.19 -1.22
N GLY A 58 -8.09 -1.75 -0.19
CA GLY A 58 -7.58 -1.66 1.17
C GLY A 58 -7.13 -3.02 1.71
N PHE A 59 -7.88 -4.09 1.42
CA PHE A 59 -7.47 -5.45 1.77
C PHE A 59 -6.17 -5.85 1.07
N LEU A 60 -6.03 -5.60 -0.24
CA LEU A 60 -4.79 -5.88 -0.97
C LEU A 60 -3.60 -5.06 -0.47
N ALA A 61 -3.82 -3.82 -0.03
CA ALA A 61 -2.79 -2.99 0.59
C ALA A 61 -2.40 -3.49 2.00
N PHE A 62 -3.32 -4.11 2.74
CA PHE A 62 -3.08 -4.63 4.07
C PHE A 62 -2.22 -5.91 4.07
N VAL A 63 -2.57 -6.87 3.20
CA VAL A 63 -1.99 -8.22 3.18
C VAL A 63 -0.46 -8.26 3.18
N PRO A 64 0.28 -7.57 2.29
CA PRO A 64 1.74 -7.70 2.23
C PRO A 64 2.41 -7.29 3.54
N PHE A 65 1.98 -6.18 4.14
CA PHE A 65 2.58 -5.68 5.38
C PHE A 65 2.17 -6.51 6.59
N PHE A 66 0.95 -7.06 6.58
CA PHE A 66 0.56 -8.03 7.60
C PHE A 66 1.41 -9.30 7.54
N LEU A 67 1.70 -9.80 6.32
CA LEU A 67 2.60 -10.94 6.13
C LEU A 67 4.03 -10.62 6.56
N GLU A 68 4.56 -9.43 6.25
CA GLU A 68 5.88 -9.01 6.73
C GLU A 68 5.94 -8.99 8.25
N VAL A 69 4.96 -8.39 8.92
CA VAL A 69 4.88 -8.39 10.38
C VAL A 69 4.81 -9.82 10.92
N LEU A 70 3.99 -10.67 10.31
CA LEU A 70 3.84 -12.05 10.75
C LEU A 70 5.15 -12.83 10.60
N ILE A 71 5.85 -12.69 9.47
CA ILE A 71 7.07 -13.45 9.19
C ILE A 71 8.26 -12.93 10.02
N PHE A 72 8.48 -11.62 10.03
CA PHE A 72 9.68 -11.05 10.65
C PHE A 72 9.51 -10.78 12.14
N ASN A 73 8.34 -10.32 12.62
CA ASN A 73 8.17 -10.03 14.06
C ASN A 73 7.87 -11.28 14.90
N LEU A 74 7.34 -12.36 14.31
CA LEU A 74 7.23 -13.65 15.03
C LEU A 74 8.56 -14.40 15.07
N GLY A 75 9.62 -13.86 14.45
CA GLY A 75 10.94 -14.49 14.42
C GLY A 75 11.04 -15.73 13.54
N LEU A 76 10.11 -15.92 12.57
CA LEU A 76 10.22 -17.01 11.60
C LEU A 76 11.47 -16.84 10.73
N ILE A 77 11.84 -15.59 10.45
CA ILE A 77 13.08 -15.23 9.77
C ILE A 77 13.76 -14.12 10.56
N SER A 78 15.01 -14.34 10.94
CA SER A 78 15.80 -13.31 11.62
C SER A 78 16.12 -12.15 10.69
N LEU A 79 16.01 -10.92 11.18
CA LEU A 79 16.50 -9.73 10.47
C LEU A 79 17.99 -9.45 10.72
N THR A 80 18.62 -10.17 11.65
CA THR A 80 20.04 -10.01 11.97
C THR A 80 20.89 -10.99 11.19
N SER A 81 21.96 -10.51 10.56
CA SER A 81 22.96 -11.35 9.90
C SER A 81 24.33 -11.21 10.54
N SER A 82 24.99 -12.35 10.79
CA SER A 82 26.43 -12.41 11.09
C SER A 82 27.25 -12.12 9.83
N ASP A 83 28.52 -11.77 9.97
CA ASP A 83 29.40 -11.56 8.80
C ASP A 83 29.55 -12.84 7.96
N GLU A 84 29.56 -14.01 8.60
CA GLU A 84 29.75 -15.32 7.96
C GLU A 84 28.54 -15.73 7.11
N ASP A 85 27.32 -15.50 7.59
CA ASP A 85 26.08 -15.92 6.91
C ASP A 85 25.38 -14.79 6.16
N ARG A 86 25.99 -13.59 6.08
CA ARG A 86 25.35 -12.38 5.56
C ARG A 86 24.76 -12.56 4.16
N LEU A 87 25.48 -13.25 3.28
CA LEU A 87 24.99 -13.51 1.93
C LEU A 87 23.69 -14.32 1.96
N MET A 88 23.69 -15.45 2.67
CA MET A 88 22.54 -16.35 2.77
C MET A 88 21.36 -15.67 3.45
N GLN A 89 21.59 -15.08 4.63
CA GLN A 89 20.53 -14.47 5.42
C GLN A 89 19.84 -13.33 4.68
N ASN A 90 20.60 -12.43 4.07
CA ASN A 90 20.03 -11.32 3.31
C ASN A 90 19.32 -11.82 2.04
N THR A 91 19.78 -12.91 1.42
CA THR A 91 19.10 -13.53 0.28
C THR A 91 17.74 -14.06 0.70
N ILE A 92 17.64 -14.68 1.88
CA ILE A 92 16.36 -15.14 2.44
C ILE A 92 15.45 -13.94 2.72
N ILE A 93 15.95 -12.89 3.40
CA ILE A 93 15.16 -11.69 3.74
C ILE A 93 14.59 -11.03 2.48
N PHE A 94 15.45 -10.65 1.53
CA PHE A 94 15.00 -9.97 0.32
C PHE A 94 14.22 -10.92 -0.61
N GLY A 95 14.52 -12.22 -0.60
CA GLY A 95 13.78 -13.22 -1.36
C GLY A 95 12.33 -13.35 -0.89
N VAL A 96 12.13 -13.39 0.42
CA VAL A 96 10.78 -13.41 1.00
C VAL A 96 10.04 -12.10 0.75
N GLN A 97 10.70 -10.95 0.91
CA GLN A 97 10.10 -9.67 0.58
C GLN A 97 9.73 -9.55 -0.91
N PHE A 98 10.51 -10.17 -1.80
CA PHE A 98 10.21 -10.21 -3.23
C PHE A 98 8.95 -11.04 -3.50
N VAL A 99 8.84 -12.21 -2.88
CA VAL A 99 7.63 -13.05 -2.96
C VAL A 99 6.41 -12.31 -2.41
N ILE A 100 6.52 -11.65 -1.26
CA ILE A 100 5.43 -10.84 -0.69
C ILE A 100 5.03 -9.72 -1.64
N SER A 101 6.00 -9.03 -2.25
CA SER A 101 5.74 -7.97 -3.23
C SER A 101 4.99 -8.50 -4.46
N LEU A 102 5.31 -9.71 -4.94
CA LEU A 102 4.59 -10.36 -6.03
C LEU A 102 3.16 -10.78 -5.62
N ILE A 103 2.98 -11.27 -4.40
CA ILE A 103 1.67 -11.61 -3.82
C ILE A 103 0.77 -10.37 -3.75
N ALA A 104 1.33 -9.17 -3.59
CA ALA A 104 0.56 -7.93 -3.66
C ALA A 104 0.35 -7.43 -5.10
N LEU A 105 1.40 -7.44 -5.92
CA LEU A 105 1.38 -6.90 -7.28
C LEU A 105 0.41 -7.66 -8.19
N ILE A 106 0.49 -9.00 -8.21
CA ILE A 106 -0.30 -9.82 -9.15
C ILE A 106 -1.81 -9.62 -8.92
N PRO A 107 -2.34 -9.72 -7.68
CA PRO A 107 -3.75 -9.45 -7.43
C PRO A 107 -4.16 -8.00 -7.68
N MET A 108 -3.26 -7.04 -7.48
CA MET A 108 -3.57 -5.63 -7.76
C MET A 108 -3.72 -5.37 -9.26
N VAL A 109 -2.87 -5.98 -10.09
CA VAL A 109 -3.00 -5.89 -11.57
C VAL A 109 -4.26 -6.60 -12.06
N MET A 110 -4.57 -7.77 -11.49
CA MET A 110 -5.75 -8.57 -11.86
C MET A 110 -7.00 -8.23 -11.03
N ARG A 111 -7.04 -7.05 -10.40
CA ARG A 111 -8.05 -6.78 -9.38
C ARG A 111 -9.48 -6.86 -9.94
N VAL A 112 -9.69 -6.45 -11.20
CA VAL A 112 -11.02 -6.32 -11.78
C VAL A 112 -11.59 -7.71 -12.01
N GLU A 113 -10.79 -8.62 -12.56
CA GLU A 113 -11.12 -10.02 -12.76
C GLU A 113 -11.35 -10.72 -11.43
N LEU A 114 -10.52 -10.44 -10.41
CA LEU A 114 -10.67 -11.00 -9.07
C LEU A 114 -11.95 -10.52 -8.38
N GLN A 115 -12.26 -9.23 -8.46
CA GLN A 115 -13.47 -8.66 -7.88
C GLN A 115 -14.73 -9.19 -8.57
N GLN A 116 -14.74 -9.32 -9.90
CA GLN A 116 -15.85 -9.93 -10.64
C GLN A 116 -16.03 -11.42 -10.29
N LYS A 117 -14.93 -12.14 -10.01
CA LYS A 117 -14.98 -13.52 -9.55
C LYS A 117 -15.56 -13.66 -8.14
N ILE A 118 -15.24 -12.72 -7.23
CA ILE A 118 -15.73 -12.71 -5.84
C ILE A 118 -17.17 -12.21 -5.78
N TRP A 119 -17.49 -11.15 -6.51
CA TRP A 119 -18.82 -10.53 -6.58
C TRP A 119 -19.33 -10.53 -8.02
N LYS A 120 -20.02 -11.61 -8.40
CA LYS A 120 -20.51 -11.85 -9.78
C LYS A 120 -21.37 -10.71 -10.35
N ASP A 121 -22.19 -10.08 -9.51
CA ASP A 121 -23.11 -9.02 -9.93
C ASP A 121 -22.52 -7.61 -9.78
N TYR A 122 -21.25 -7.49 -9.37
CA TYR A 122 -20.58 -6.22 -9.18
C TYR A 122 -19.76 -5.86 -10.41
N GLN A 123 -19.87 -4.61 -10.85
CA GLN A 123 -19.04 -4.04 -11.90
C GLN A 123 -17.99 -3.12 -11.24
N PRO A 124 -16.72 -3.57 -11.11
CA PRO A 124 -15.68 -2.77 -10.48
C PRO A 124 -15.45 -1.46 -11.22
N GLN A 125 -15.34 -0.37 -10.47
CA GLN A 125 -15.05 0.93 -11.05
C GLN A 125 -13.55 1.19 -11.05
N LEU A 126 -13.09 1.97 -12.03
CA LEU A 126 -11.73 2.50 -12.06
C LEU A 126 -11.62 3.65 -11.04
N THR A 127 -10.68 3.51 -10.13
CA THR A 127 -10.41 4.42 -9.02
C THR A 127 -9.00 5.02 -9.18
N LEU A 128 -8.69 6.03 -8.37
CA LEU A 128 -7.35 6.63 -8.35
C LEU A 128 -6.27 5.60 -8.00
N ALA A 129 -6.56 4.63 -7.12
CA ALA A 129 -5.62 3.60 -6.72
C ALA A 129 -5.14 2.75 -7.90
N ASP A 130 -5.95 2.59 -8.93
CA ASP A 130 -5.61 1.74 -10.09
C ASP A 130 -4.57 2.39 -10.99
N THR A 131 -4.46 3.71 -10.89
CA THR A 131 -3.43 4.47 -11.58
C THR A 131 -2.12 4.49 -10.80
N VAL A 132 -2.15 4.32 -9.48
CA VAL A 132 -0.97 4.53 -8.62
C VAL A 132 -0.41 3.23 -8.05
N PHE A 133 -1.25 2.36 -7.50
CA PHE A 133 -0.83 1.18 -6.75
C PHE A 133 -0.10 0.14 -7.59
N PRO A 134 -0.53 -0.20 -8.82
CA PRO A 134 0.24 -1.13 -9.66
C PRO A 134 1.67 -0.64 -9.92
N TRP A 135 1.84 0.67 -10.17
CA TRP A 135 3.17 1.25 -10.34
C TRP A 135 3.98 1.27 -9.05
N ALA A 136 3.38 1.66 -7.92
CA ALA A 136 4.05 1.64 -6.62
C ALA A 136 4.53 0.22 -6.25
N LEU A 137 3.68 -0.79 -6.44
CA LEU A 137 4.01 -2.20 -6.18
C LEU A 137 5.05 -2.73 -7.17
N LEU A 138 4.99 -2.32 -8.45
CA LEU A 138 6.00 -2.68 -9.45
C LEU A 138 7.36 -2.08 -9.08
N PHE A 139 7.42 -0.80 -8.72
CA PHE A 139 8.65 -0.16 -8.26
C PHE A 139 9.20 -0.81 -6.99
N SER A 140 8.33 -1.16 -6.04
CA SER A 140 8.76 -1.91 -4.84
C SER A 140 9.34 -3.28 -5.21
N THR A 141 8.67 -4.01 -6.10
CA THR A 141 9.11 -5.34 -6.57
C THR A 141 10.48 -5.27 -7.26
N ILE A 142 10.66 -4.30 -8.16
CA ILE A 142 11.95 -4.05 -8.83
C ILE A 142 13.02 -3.66 -7.80
N LYS A 143 12.71 -2.78 -6.86
CA LYS A 143 13.63 -2.37 -5.79
C LYS A 143 14.11 -3.57 -4.98
N VAL A 144 13.20 -4.44 -4.54
CA VAL A 144 13.56 -5.64 -3.76
C VAL A 144 14.42 -6.59 -4.60
N PHE A 145 14.09 -6.77 -5.87
CA PHE A 145 14.90 -7.57 -6.78
C PHE A 145 16.31 -6.99 -6.99
N CYS A 146 16.43 -5.66 -7.15
CA CYS A 146 17.72 -5.00 -7.22
C CYS A 146 18.51 -5.13 -5.91
N ALA A 147 17.84 -5.10 -4.75
CA ALA A 147 18.47 -5.35 -3.45
C ALA A 147 19.02 -6.79 -3.32
N LEU A 148 18.33 -7.79 -3.90
CA LEU A 148 18.86 -9.16 -4.01
C LEU A 148 20.15 -9.22 -4.84
N ILE A 149 20.16 -8.56 -6.00
CA ILE A 149 21.34 -8.50 -6.87
C ILE A 149 22.48 -7.77 -6.14
N GLU A 150 22.19 -6.63 -5.53
CA GLU A 150 23.17 -5.85 -4.76
C GLU A 150 23.75 -6.67 -3.61
N ASN A 151 22.92 -7.46 -2.91
CA ASN A 151 23.36 -8.37 -1.87
C ASN A 151 24.34 -9.43 -2.39
N TYR A 152 24.06 -10.02 -3.56
CA TYR A 152 24.95 -10.97 -4.20
C TYR A 152 26.27 -10.32 -4.66
N LEU A 153 26.20 -9.15 -5.30
CA LEU A 153 27.40 -8.42 -5.71
C LEU A 153 28.27 -8.05 -4.51
N ARG A 154 27.66 -7.58 -3.41
CA ARG A 154 28.39 -7.14 -2.22
C ARG A 154 28.97 -8.28 -1.42
N ASN A 155 28.14 -9.25 -1.05
CA ASN A 155 28.53 -10.29 -0.10
C ASN A 155 28.98 -11.59 -0.78
N GLY A 156 28.68 -11.78 -2.07
CA GLY A 156 29.15 -12.92 -2.86
C GLY A 156 30.39 -12.62 -3.70
N LEU A 157 30.48 -11.41 -4.27
CA LEU A 157 31.59 -11.01 -5.16
C LEU A 157 32.50 -9.91 -4.58
N GLY A 158 32.18 -9.36 -3.41
CA GLY A 158 33.02 -8.38 -2.72
C GLY A 158 32.95 -6.94 -3.25
N TYR A 159 31.96 -6.60 -4.09
CA TYR A 159 31.79 -5.23 -4.58
C TYR A 159 31.28 -4.28 -3.49
N LYS A 160 31.68 -3.00 -3.54
CA LYS A 160 31.21 -1.96 -2.60
C LYS A 160 29.97 -1.22 -3.13
N VAL A 161 28.86 -1.94 -3.30
CA VAL A 161 27.57 -1.37 -3.74
C VAL A 161 26.55 -1.47 -2.60
N GLN A 162 25.80 -0.39 -2.34
CA GLN A 162 24.84 -0.33 -1.22
C GLN A 162 23.65 0.63 -1.49
N PHE A 163 23.34 0.94 -2.74
CA PHE A 163 22.36 1.96 -3.09
C PHE A 163 20.93 1.54 -2.71
N PHE A 164 20.51 0.36 -3.14
CA PHE A 164 19.17 -0.16 -2.85
C PHE A 164 19.02 -0.52 -1.38
N PHE A 165 20.09 -1.01 -0.75
CA PHE A 165 20.12 -1.24 0.69
C PHE A 165 19.94 0.06 1.48
N SER A 166 20.65 1.14 1.12
CA SER A 166 20.61 2.41 1.87
C SER A 166 19.29 3.18 1.68
N THR A 167 18.63 3.00 0.55
CA THR A 167 17.37 3.70 0.24
C THR A 167 16.13 2.88 0.62
N TYR A 168 16.32 1.65 1.11
CA TYR A 168 15.25 0.67 1.27
C TYR A 168 14.12 1.15 2.18
N ASP A 169 14.49 1.67 3.35
CA ASP A 169 13.58 2.10 4.41
C ASP A 169 12.80 3.36 3.99
N ILE A 170 13.51 4.41 3.59
CA ILE A 170 12.91 5.71 3.24
C ILE A 170 11.90 5.53 2.10
N THR A 171 12.26 4.77 1.07
CA THR A 171 11.36 4.50 -0.05
C THR A 171 10.16 3.65 0.37
N GLY A 172 10.33 2.70 1.29
CA GLY A 172 9.24 1.89 1.83
C GLY A 172 8.22 2.75 2.59
N TYR A 173 8.67 3.58 3.52
CA TYR A 173 7.80 4.48 4.30
C TYR A 173 7.10 5.52 3.43
N LEU A 174 7.77 6.04 2.41
CA LEU A 174 7.16 6.96 1.45
C LEU A 174 6.00 6.28 0.69
N MET A 175 6.21 5.07 0.18
CA MET A 175 5.18 4.32 -0.54
C MET A 175 3.99 3.96 0.36
N LEU A 176 4.25 3.59 1.61
CA LEU A 176 3.23 3.36 2.63
C LEU A 176 2.39 4.61 2.90
N SER A 177 3.05 5.77 3.02
CA SER A 177 2.38 7.06 3.28
C SER A 177 1.49 7.49 2.12
N ILE A 178 1.95 7.27 0.88
CA ILE A 178 1.16 7.51 -0.35
C ILE A 178 -0.05 6.58 -0.38
N SER A 179 0.15 5.29 -0.07
CA SER A 179 -0.91 4.28 -0.10
C SER A 179 -2.01 4.59 0.93
N ALA A 180 -1.63 4.96 2.15
CA ALA A 180 -2.56 5.39 3.19
C ALA A 180 -3.37 6.62 2.75
N SER A 181 -2.71 7.60 2.12
CA SER A 181 -3.37 8.81 1.65
C SER A 181 -4.41 8.55 0.55
N ILE A 182 -4.09 7.68 -0.40
CA ILE A 182 -5.03 7.28 -1.47
C ILE A 182 -6.23 6.54 -0.89
N LEU A 183 -5.99 5.58 0.01
CA LEU A 183 -7.07 4.85 0.68
C LEU A 183 -7.98 5.75 1.52
N GLY A 184 -7.38 6.68 2.27
CA GLY A 184 -8.14 7.68 3.03
C GLY A 184 -8.99 8.57 2.14
N TYR A 185 -8.47 8.95 0.97
CA TYR A 185 -9.21 9.72 -0.02
C TYR A 185 -10.40 8.94 -0.59
N MET A 186 -10.18 7.70 -1.03
CA MET A 186 -11.25 6.86 -1.56
C MET A 186 -12.37 6.62 -0.54
N LEU A 187 -12.00 6.41 0.73
CA LEU A 187 -12.97 6.29 1.81
C LEU A 187 -13.79 7.57 2.03
N TYR A 188 -13.14 8.73 1.93
CA TYR A 188 -13.82 10.02 2.04
C TYR A 188 -14.85 10.21 0.92
N GLU A 189 -14.50 9.90 -0.33
CA GLU A 189 -15.45 9.93 -1.46
C GLU A 189 -16.64 9.00 -1.22
N SER A 190 -16.35 7.76 -0.83
CA SER A 190 -17.35 6.75 -0.48
C SER A 190 -18.34 7.23 0.59
N HIS A 191 -17.82 7.87 1.65
CA HIS A 191 -18.64 8.42 2.73
C HIS A 191 -19.51 9.60 2.27
N CYS A 192 -18.97 10.48 1.43
CA CYS A 192 -19.74 11.56 0.82
C CYS A 192 -20.89 11.01 -0.03
N GLU A 193 -20.63 10.04 -0.91
CA GLU A 193 -21.66 9.42 -1.76
C GLU A 193 -22.74 8.73 -0.93
N HIS A 194 -22.35 8.00 0.12
CA HIS A 194 -23.29 7.33 1.02
C HIS A 194 -24.22 8.34 1.71
N LYS A 195 -23.70 9.49 2.18
CA LYS A 195 -24.52 10.56 2.75
C LYS A 195 -25.53 11.13 1.74
N TYR A 196 -25.13 11.33 0.49
CA TYR A 196 -26.05 11.80 -0.56
C TYR A 196 -27.16 10.80 -0.89
N LYS A 197 -26.90 9.49 -0.78
CA LYS A 197 -27.92 8.45 -0.97
C LYS A 197 -28.97 8.47 0.15
N ILE A 198 -28.56 8.70 1.40
CA ILE A 198 -29.46 8.73 2.57
C ILE A 198 -30.27 10.05 2.64
N LEU A 199 -29.69 11.17 2.19
CA LEU A 199 -30.31 12.49 2.25
C LEU A 199 -30.60 13.01 0.82
N PRO A 200 -31.66 12.53 0.15
CA PRO A 200 -31.96 12.91 -1.24
C PRO A 200 -32.23 14.41 -1.43
N SER A 201 -32.55 15.14 -0.36
CA SER A 201 -32.74 16.60 -0.37
C SER A 201 -31.46 17.40 -0.61
N LEU A 202 -30.28 16.77 -0.51
CA LEU A 202 -28.98 17.39 -0.81
C LEU A 202 -28.53 17.19 -2.27
N LYS A 203 -29.36 16.60 -3.15
CA LYS A 203 -29.06 16.57 -4.59
C LYS A 203 -28.94 18.02 -5.08
N PRO A 204 -27.76 18.47 -5.56
CA PRO A 204 -27.68 19.78 -6.18
C PRO A 204 -28.56 19.77 -7.44
N LYS A 205 -29.49 20.73 -7.53
CA LYS A 205 -30.24 21.00 -8.77
C LYS A 205 -29.22 21.21 -9.90
N GLY A 206 -29.09 20.23 -10.81
CA GLY A 206 -28.32 20.39 -12.05
C GLY A 206 -27.31 19.30 -12.41
N SER A 207 -27.59 18.01 -12.18
CA SER A 207 -26.85 16.92 -12.85
C SER A 207 -27.84 15.97 -13.53
N ARG A 208 -28.14 16.26 -14.80
CA ARG A 208 -28.41 15.25 -15.82
C ARG A 208 -27.14 15.09 -16.63
#